data_AF-A0A1M3H454-F1
#
_entry.id   AF-A0A1M3H454-F1
#
_cell.length_a   1.000
_cell.length_b   1.000
_cell.length_c   1.000
_cell.angle_alpha   90.00
_cell.angle_beta   90.00
_cell.angle_gamma   90.00
#
_symmetry.space_group_name_H-M   'P 1'
#
loop_
_entity.id
_entity.type
_entity.pdbx_description
1 polymer ?
#
loop_
_entity_poly.entity_id
_entity_poly.type
_entity_poly.pdbx_seq_one_letter_code
_entity_poly.pdbx_strand_id
1 'polypeptide(L)'
;MQIKFVTLMLGLMVAVAGNTFAKPKNVIIIRHADRVLPSGVCLSLQGLERAAALAYYFSGTPIYNTPPITHIFAAYSNQPPQPYIRCKQTCQPLADHLKLPINTDFDQHHVAGVTKEILTNPKYDNTTVLMCWEHMHIAPLVDAFGGEDPGFWPHDVFDQVYILSFEKNGKPKLQKFLQELLFGDRTTFKEDPHPLPQVPVPCPAVPS
;
A
#
# COMPACT_ATOMS: atom_id res chain seq x y z
N MET A 1 -63.15 23.63 -35.63
CA MET A 1 -61.71 23.41 -35.87
C MET A 1 -60.99 23.51 -34.52
N GLN A 2 -60.75 22.38 -33.85
CA GLN A 2 -60.09 22.36 -32.52
C GLN A 2 -58.64 21.92 -32.68
N ILE A 3 -57.71 22.78 -32.28
CA ILE A 3 -56.27 22.50 -32.26
C ILE A 3 -55.95 21.93 -30.88
N LYS A 4 -55.59 20.65 -30.81
CA LYS A 4 -55.09 20.01 -29.59
C LYS A 4 -53.60 20.34 -29.44
N PHE A 5 -53.25 21.16 -28.46
CA PHE A 5 -51.86 21.33 -28.04
C PHE A 5 -51.43 20.09 -27.25
N VAL A 6 -50.49 19.33 -27.81
CA VAL A 6 -49.79 18.24 -27.11
C VAL A 6 -48.52 18.84 -26.53
N THR A 7 -48.52 19.12 -25.23
CA THR A 7 -47.33 19.59 -24.52
C THR A 7 -46.46 18.38 -24.19
N LEU A 8 -45.34 18.22 -24.89
CA LEU A 8 -44.33 17.20 -24.61
C LEU A 8 -43.48 17.67 -23.43
N MET A 9 -43.75 17.15 -22.22
CA MET A 9 -42.86 17.36 -21.08
C MET A 9 -41.65 16.45 -21.19
N LEU A 10 -40.49 17.04 -21.47
CA LEU A 10 -39.19 16.38 -21.40
C LEU A 10 -38.74 16.37 -19.92
N GLY A 11 -38.93 15.24 -19.24
CA GLY A 11 -38.48 15.05 -17.86
C GLY A 11 -36.96 14.94 -17.79
N LEU A 12 -36.31 15.89 -17.11
CA LEU A 12 -34.89 15.83 -16.78
C LEU A 12 -34.68 14.80 -15.66
N MET A 13 -34.29 13.57 -16.01
CA MET A 13 -33.80 12.60 -15.02
C MET A 13 -32.43 13.06 -14.52
N VAL A 14 -32.41 13.72 -13.37
CA VAL A 14 -31.18 13.93 -12.61
C VAL A 14 -30.80 12.58 -12.02
N ALA A 15 -29.83 11.90 -12.64
CA ALA A 15 -29.21 10.72 -12.04
C ALA A 15 -28.50 11.17 -10.76
N VAL A 16 -29.08 10.83 -9.60
CA VAL A 16 -28.38 10.93 -8.33
C VAL A 16 -27.25 9.91 -8.38
N ALA A 17 -26.04 10.38 -8.68
CA ALA A 17 -24.84 9.57 -8.55
C ALA A 17 -24.71 9.18 -7.07
N GLY A 18 -25.18 7.98 -6.72
CA GLY A 18 -24.89 7.41 -5.42
C GLY A 18 -23.37 7.32 -5.29
N ASN A 19 -22.81 7.75 -4.15
CA ASN A 19 -21.42 7.47 -3.84
C ASN A 19 -21.27 5.95 -3.79
N THR A 20 -20.79 5.37 -4.87
CA THR A 20 -20.40 3.96 -4.91
C THR A 20 -19.15 3.85 -4.06
N PHE A 21 -19.29 3.37 -2.84
CA PHE A 21 -18.15 2.99 -2.02
C PHE A 21 -17.48 1.78 -2.66
N ALA A 22 -16.19 1.90 -2.92
CA ALA A 22 -15.38 0.77 -3.36
C ALA A 22 -15.03 -0.07 -2.13
N LYS A 23 -15.06 -1.38 -2.30
CA LYS A 23 -14.68 -2.33 -1.27
C LYS A 23 -13.58 -3.23 -1.83
N PRO A 24 -12.30 -2.88 -1.63
CA PRO A 24 -11.20 -3.75 -2.06
C PRO A 24 -11.36 -5.11 -1.42
N LYS A 25 -10.98 -6.19 -2.10
CA LYS A 25 -11.00 -7.54 -1.53
C LYS A 25 -9.94 -7.68 -0.45
N ASN A 26 -8.73 -7.22 -0.76
CA ASN A 26 -7.60 -7.19 0.17
C ASN A 26 -6.84 -5.86 0.05
N VAL A 27 -6.35 -5.36 1.19
CA VAL A 27 -5.29 -4.34 1.23
C VAL A 27 -4.08 -4.96 1.92
N ILE A 28 -3.00 -5.16 1.17
CA ILE A 28 -1.72 -5.66 1.67
C ILE A 28 -0.86 -4.45 2.03
N ILE A 29 -0.38 -4.37 3.26
CA ILE A 29 0.42 -3.25 3.76
C ILE A 29 1.80 -3.78 4.16
N ILE A 30 2.83 -3.16 3.61
CA ILE A 30 4.23 -3.35 3.99
C ILE A 30 4.86 -2.02 4.39
N ARG A 31 5.95 -2.10 5.13
CA ARG A 31 6.89 -0.99 5.27
C ARG A 31 7.86 -0.96 4.09
N HIS A 32 8.48 0.18 3.82
CA HIS A 32 9.71 0.20 3.03
C HIS A 32 10.75 -0.79 3.57
N ALA A 33 11.57 -1.34 2.68
CA ALA A 33 12.68 -2.24 3.01
C ALA A 33 13.82 -1.51 3.74
N ASP A 34 14.86 -2.25 4.12
CA ASP A 34 15.96 -1.79 4.95
C ASP A 34 16.62 -0.51 4.41
N ARG A 35 17.05 0.34 5.35
CA ARG A 35 17.73 1.61 5.06
C ARG A 35 18.94 1.75 5.95
N VAL A 36 19.89 2.59 5.53
CA VAL A 36 20.98 3.01 6.42
C VAL A 36 20.38 3.84 7.55
N LEU A 37 20.60 3.42 8.80
CA LEU A 37 20.15 4.16 9.98
C LEU A 37 21.21 5.20 10.41
N PRO A 38 20.81 6.31 11.03
CA PRO A 38 19.43 6.70 11.36
C PRO A 38 18.70 7.47 10.25
N SER A 39 19.40 8.02 9.26
CA SER A 39 18.89 9.06 8.35
C SER A 39 18.89 8.70 6.86
N GLY A 40 19.03 7.42 6.52
CA GLY A 40 19.04 6.95 5.13
C GLY A 40 17.78 7.35 4.38
N VAL A 41 17.95 8.23 3.38
CA VAL A 41 16.88 8.63 2.45
C VAL A 41 16.46 7.45 1.58
N CYS A 42 17.38 6.53 1.30
CA CYS A 42 17.25 5.49 0.28
C CYS A 42 17.45 4.11 0.91
N LEU A 43 17.10 3.06 0.17
CA LEU A 43 17.34 1.68 0.62
C LEU A 43 18.84 1.40 0.77
N SER A 44 19.19 0.57 1.75
CA SER A 44 20.53 -0.03 1.86
C SER A 44 20.73 -1.13 0.82
N LEU A 45 21.93 -1.73 0.73
CA LEU A 45 22.13 -2.93 -0.08
C LEU A 45 21.13 -4.04 0.27
N GLN A 46 21.00 -4.34 1.57
CA GLN A 46 20.03 -5.32 2.07
C GLN A 46 18.59 -4.94 1.72
N GLY A 47 18.26 -3.65 1.76
CA GLY A 47 16.94 -3.15 1.39
C GLY A 47 16.63 -3.37 -0.09
N LEU A 48 17.63 -3.20 -0.98
CA LEU A 48 17.49 -3.51 -2.40
C LEU A 48 17.33 -5.02 -2.64
N GLU A 49 18.06 -5.87 -1.90
CA GLU A 49 17.91 -7.32 -1.96
C GLU A 49 16.51 -7.76 -1.51
N ARG A 50 16.01 -7.21 -0.41
CA ARG A 50 14.64 -7.46 0.07
C ARG A 50 13.62 -7.02 -0.98
N ALA A 51 13.75 -5.81 -1.53
CA ALA A 51 12.86 -5.30 -2.56
C ALA A 51 12.79 -6.23 -3.79
N ALA A 52 13.94 -6.79 -4.21
CA ALA A 52 13.99 -7.78 -5.28
C ALA A 52 13.30 -9.10 -4.88
N ALA A 53 13.52 -9.59 -3.65
CA ALA A 53 12.89 -10.81 -3.14
C ALA A 53 11.36 -10.69 -3.03
N LEU A 54 10.85 -9.51 -2.68
CA LEU A 54 9.41 -9.24 -2.59
C LEU A 54 8.67 -9.48 -3.91
N ALA A 55 9.33 -9.29 -5.06
CA ALA A 55 8.73 -9.55 -6.37
C ALA A 55 8.23 -11.00 -6.49
N TYR A 56 9.09 -11.96 -6.15
CA TYR A 56 8.77 -13.39 -6.18
C TYR A 56 7.93 -13.82 -4.98
N TYR A 57 8.15 -13.24 -3.80
CA TYR A 57 7.35 -13.53 -2.62
C TYR A 57 5.86 -13.24 -2.87
N PHE A 58 5.56 -12.04 -3.38
CA PHE A 58 4.17 -11.66 -3.63
C PHE A 58 3.59 -12.34 -4.85
N SER A 59 4.32 -12.56 -5.94
CA SER A 59 3.78 -13.24 -7.14
C SER A 59 3.69 -14.77 -7.00
N GLY A 60 4.50 -15.37 -6.13
CA GLY A 60 4.58 -16.82 -5.93
C GLY A 60 3.77 -17.37 -4.76
N THR A 61 3.38 -16.54 -3.79
CA THR A 61 2.65 -17.03 -2.60
C THR A 61 1.13 -16.93 -2.79
N PRO A 62 0.37 -18.04 -2.72
CA PRO A 62 -1.07 -18.05 -3.05
C PRO A 62 -1.94 -17.06 -2.25
N ILE A 63 -1.59 -16.78 -0.99
CA ILE A 63 -2.37 -15.89 -0.11
C ILE A 63 -2.44 -14.44 -0.63
N TYR A 64 -1.41 -13.98 -1.36
CA TYR A 64 -1.38 -12.64 -1.94
C TYR A 64 -1.99 -12.59 -3.35
N ASN A 65 -2.29 -13.76 -3.95
CA ASN A 65 -2.71 -13.87 -5.35
C ASN A 65 -4.16 -14.33 -5.53
N THR A 66 -4.95 -14.35 -4.47
CA THR A 66 -6.35 -14.81 -4.52
C THR A 66 -7.31 -13.76 -3.92
N PRO A 67 -7.70 -12.72 -4.68
CA PRO A 67 -7.33 -12.39 -6.06
C PRO A 67 -5.94 -11.72 -6.19
N PRO A 68 -5.35 -11.68 -7.40
CA PRO A 68 -4.02 -11.10 -7.63
C PRO A 68 -3.93 -9.63 -7.29
N ILE A 69 -2.72 -9.19 -6.91
CA ILE A 69 -2.37 -7.78 -6.79
C ILE A 69 -2.57 -7.12 -8.16
N THR A 70 -3.39 -6.06 -8.18
CA THR A 70 -3.75 -5.32 -9.40
C THR A 70 -3.43 -3.83 -9.29
N HIS A 71 -3.15 -3.35 -8.07
CA HIS A 71 -2.78 -1.96 -7.80
C HIS A 71 -1.66 -1.90 -6.78
N ILE A 72 -0.75 -0.94 -6.97
CA ILE A 72 0.38 -0.69 -6.08
C ILE A 72 0.41 0.80 -5.71
N PHE A 73 0.46 1.08 -4.42
CA PHE A 73 0.70 2.40 -3.87
C PHE A 73 1.99 2.42 -3.07
N ALA A 74 2.74 3.50 -3.20
CA ALA A 74 3.92 3.74 -2.37
C ALA A 74 3.92 5.17 -1.86
N ALA A 75 4.11 5.35 -0.55
CA ALA A 75 4.38 6.68 0.02
C ALA A 75 5.55 7.31 -0.73
N TYR A 76 5.35 8.54 -1.20
CA TYR A 76 6.37 9.23 -1.98
C TYR A 76 6.33 10.73 -1.76
N SER A 77 7.52 11.33 -1.64
CA SER A 77 7.73 12.76 -1.75
C SER A 77 9.11 12.99 -2.35
N ASN A 78 9.19 13.82 -3.39
CA ASN A 78 10.46 14.31 -3.93
C ASN A 78 10.87 15.67 -3.36
N GLN A 79 10.10 16.20 -2.40
CA GLN A 79 10.28 17.56 -1.91
C GLN A 79 11.52 17.65 -0.99
N PRO A 80 12.44 18.60 -1.25
CA PRO A 80 13.54 18.89 -0.33
C PRO A 80 13.01 19.55 0.96
N PRO A 81 13.75 19.49 2.07
CA PRO A 81 15.09 18.89 2.23
C PRO A 81 15.08 17.39 2.52
N GLN A 82 13.90 16.78 2.73
CA GLN A 82 13.77 15.37 3.12
C GLN A 82 12.84 14.62 2.16
N PRO A 83 13.33 14.23 0.98
CA PRO A 83 12.56 13.39 0.09
C PRO A 83 12.30 12.02 0.74
N TYR A 84 11.14 11.46 0.44
CA TYR A 84 10.70 10.15 0.89
C TYR A 84 10.51 9.25 -0.33
N ILE A 85 11.50 8.41 -0.65
CA ILE A 85 11.47 7.59 -1.87
C ILE A 85 11.50 6.09 -1.62
N ARG A 86 11.78 5.66 -0.39
CA ARG A 86 12.09 4.27 -0.05
C ARG A 86 10.94 3.32 -0.34
N CYS A 87 9.70 3.75 -0.14
CA CYS A 87 8.54 2.90 -0.46
C CYS A 87 8.46 2.65 -1.98
N LYS A 88 8.69 3.68 -2.81
CA LYS A 88 8.77 3.50 -4.27
C LYS A 88 9.89 2.53 -4.65
N GLN A 89 11.09 2.70 -4.07
CA GLN A 89 12.22 1.80 -4.30
C GLN A 89 11.90 0.35 -3.89
N THR A 90 11.16 0.17 -2.79
CA THR A 90 10.75 -1.14 -2.27
C THR A 90 9.77 -1.84 -3.22
N CYS A 91 8.81 -1.08 -3.77
CA CYS A 91 7.80 -1.62 -4.67
C CYS A 91 8.26 -1.82 -6.11
N GLN A 92 9.32 -1.13 -6.56
CA GLN A 92 9.71 -1.09 -7.98
C GLN A 92 9.94 -2.49 -8.58
N PRO A 93 10.70 -3.41 -7.96
CA PRO A 93 10.93 -4.73 -8.56
C PRO A 93 9.64 -5.55 -8.72
N LEU A 94 8.73 -5.48 -7.75
CA LEU A 94 7.42 -6.14 -7.84
C LEU A 94 6.56 -5.51 -8.94
N ALA A 95 6.53 -4.18 -9.02
CA ALA A 95 5.76 -3.45 -10.02
C ALA A 95 6.23 -3.80 -11.44
N ASP A 96 7.54 -3.86 -11.65
CA ASP A 96 8.14 -4.27 -12.93
C ASP A 96 7.79 -5.74 -13.26
N HIS A 97 7.87 -6.62 -12.27
CA HIS A 97 7.53 -8.04 -12.43
C HIS A 97 6.05 -8.25 -12.81
N LEU A 98 5.13 -7.54 -12.14
CA LEU A 98 3.69 -7.59 -12.41
C LEU A 98 3.25 -6.72 -13.59
N LYS A 99 4.14 -5.88 -14.13
CA LYS A 99 3.85 -4.87 -15.16
C LYS A 99 2.75 -3.89 -14.75
N LEU A 100 2.77 -3.48 -13.47
CA LEU A 100 1.82 -2.53 -12.90
C LEU A 100 2.47 -1.17 -12.66
N PRO A 101 1.74 -0.06 -12.85
CA PRO A 101 2.22 1.24 -12.40
C PRO A 101 2.20 1.33 -10.87
N ILE A 102 3.09 2.16 -10.31
CA ILE A 102 3.07 2.54 -8.89
C ILE A 102 2.39 3.91 -8.77
N ASN A 103 1.32 4.00 -7.99
CA ASN A 103 0.76 5.28 -7.59
C ASN A 103 1.64 5.89 -6.47
N THR A 104 2.14 7.10 -6.72
CA THR A 104 3.00 7.86 -5.82
C THR A 104 2.42 9.25 -5.49
N ASP A 105 1.09 9.40 -5.56
CA ASP A 105 0.41 10.69 -5.40
C ASP A 105 0.29 11.13 -3.93
N PHE A 106 0.65 10.25 -2.99
CA PHE A 106 0.50 10.45 -1.55
C PHE A 106 1.84 10.29 -0.85
N ASP A 107 2.24 11.27 -0.02
CA ASP A 107 3.36 11.11 0.90
C ASP A 107 2.94 10.33 2.16
N GLN A 108 3.91 9.96 2.99
CA GLN A 108 3.69 9.15 4.20
C GLN A 108 2.65 9.73 5.18
N HIS A 109 2.39 11.04 5.19
CA HIS A 109 1.45 11.69 6.10
C HIS A 109 0.01 11.68 5.59
N HIS A 110 -0.23 11.39 4.31
CA HIS A 110 -1.55 11.46 3.67
C HIS A 110 -2.41 10.20 3.86
N VAL A 111 -2.44 9.64 5.07
CA VAL A 111 -3.21 8.41 5.40
C VAL A 111 -4.69 8.54 5.04
N ALA A 112 -5.35 9.61 5.47
CA ALA A 112 -6.78 9.82 5.19
C ALA A 112 -7.07 9.97 3.67
N GLY A 113 -6.14 10.58 2.93
CA GLY A 113 -6.26 10.79 1.49
C GLY A 113 -6.20 9.47 0.72
N VAL A 114 -5.17 8.67 0.96
CA VAL A 114 -4.98 7.39 0.25
C VAL A 114 -6.08 6.38 0.62
N THR A 115 -6.51 6.33 1.88
CA THR A 115 -7.60 5.45 2.29
C THR A 115 -8.93 5.87 1.66
N LYS A 116 -9.22 7.18 1.59
CA LYS A 116 -10.41 7.67 0.89
C LYS A 116 -10.38 7.32 -0.59
N GLU A 117 -9.26 7.52 -1.28
CA GLU A 117 -9.09 7.14 -2.68
C GLU A 117 -9.40 5.65 -2.87
N ILE A 118 -8.83 4.77 -2.05
CA ILE A 118 -9.04 3.32 -2.14
C ILE A 118 -10.50 2.91 -1.83
N LEU A 119 -11.15 3.54 -0.86
CA LEU A 119 -12.51 3.17 -0.42
C LEU A 119 -13.65 3.84 -1.21
N THR A 120 -13.35 4.79 -2.09
CA THR A 120 -14.38 5.52 -2.85
C THR A 120 -14.24 5.42 -4.36
N ASN A 121 -13.06 5.06 -4.87
CA ASN A 121 -12.86 4.93 -6.31
C ASN A 121 -13.23 3.52 -6.79
N PRO A 122 -14.26 3.36 -7.64
CA PRO A 122 -14.75 2.04 -8.08
C PRO A 122 -13.69 1.14 -8.72
N LYS A 123 -12.58 1.72 -9.23
CA LYS A 123 -11.49 0.95 -9.82
C LYS A 123 -10.82 -0.02 -8.84
N TYR A 124 -10.94 0.21 -7.53
CA TYR A 124 -10.39 -0.67 -6.50
C TYR A 124 -11.40 -1.69 -5.96
N ASP A 125 -12.65 -1.67 -6.43
CA ASP A 125 -13.69 -2.57 -5.91
C ASP A 125 -13.36 -4.05 -6.21
N ASN A 126 -13.46 -4.90 -5.19
CA ASN A 126 -13.13 -6.33 -5.25
C ASN A 126 -11.71 -6.65 -5.77
N THR A 127 -10.77 -5.70 -5.67
CA THR A 127 -9.36 -5.86 -6.08
C THR A 127 -8.43 -6.14 -4.90
N THR A 128 -7.19 -6.57 -5.16
CA THR A 128 -6.11 -6.59 -4.16
C THR A 128 -5.17 -5.41 -4.40
N VAL A 129 -5.03 -4.56 -3.39
CA VAL A 129 -4.15 -3.37 -3.41
C VAL A 129 -2.94 -3.62 -2.52
N LEU A 130 -1.73 -3.48 -3.05
CA LEU A 130 -0.49 -3.46 -2.25
C LEU A 130 -0.10 -2.03 -1.93
N MET A 131 0.22 -1.77 -0.66
CA MET A 131 0.63 -0.47 -0.15
C MET A 131 1.97 -0.58 0.57
N CYS A 132 2.90 0.31 0.26
CA CYS A 132 4.16 0.45 0.99
C CYS A 132 4.22 1.81 1.69
N TRP A 133 4.43 1.79 3.02
CA TRP A 133 4.28 2.98 3.86
C TRP A 133 5.38 3.11 4.95
N GLU A 134 5.38 4.22 5.69
CA GLU A 134 6.26 4.37 6.86
C GLU A 134 5.67 3.69 8.10
N HIS A 135 6.49 2.95 8.84
CA HIS A 135 6.10 2.24 10.07
C HIS A 135 5.23 3.04 11.04
N MET A 136 5.55 4.32 11.29
CA MET A 136 4.79 5.20 12.19
C MET A 136 3.35 5.44 11.73
N HIS A 137 3.07 5.27 10.45
CA HIS A 137 1.77 5.54 9.85
C HIS A 137 1.02 4.25 9.45
N ILE A 138 1.60 3.06 9.64
CA ILE A 138 0.93 1.79 9.32
C ILE A 138 -0.27 1.54 10.25
N ALA A 139 -0.13 1.76 11.56
CA ALA A 139 -1.26 1.60 12.48
C ALA A 139 -2.41 2.60 12.17
N PRO A 140 -2.15 3.91 11.97
CA PRO A 140 -3.16 4.83 11.44
C PRO A 140 -3.78 4.40 10.11
N LEU A 141 -3.00 3.82 9.20
CA LEU A 141 -3.50 3.33 7.92
C LEU A 141 -4.47 2.14 8.11
N VAL A 142 -4.13 1.19 8.98
CA VAL A 142 -5.00 0.07 9.33
C VAL A 142 -6.31 0.54 9.95
N ASP A 143 -6.24 1.47 10.90
CA ASP A 143 -7.41 2.07 11.55
C ASP A 143 -8.30 2.82 10.54
N ALA A 144 -7.70 3.60 9.63
CA ALA A 144 -8.43 4.31 8.58
C ALA A 144 -9.20 3.37 7.64
N PHE A 145 -8.68 2.16 7.38
CA PHE A 145 -9.40 1.12 6.64
C PHE A 145 -10.48 0.41 7.47
N GLY A 146 -10.58 0.71 8.77
CA GLY A 146 -11.53 0.12 9.71
C GLY A 146 -11.08 -1.21 10.31
N GLY A 147 -9.81 -1.57 10.15
CA GLY A 147 -9.21 -2.78 10.73
C GLY A 147 -9.07 -2.70 12.25
N GLU A 148 -8.69 -3.82 12.86
CA GLU A 148 -8.28 -3.85 14.27
C GLU A 148 -6.88 -3.25 14.43
N ASP A 149 -6.63 -2.58 15.56
CA ASP A 149 -5.32 -1.98 15.86
C ASP A 149 -4.20 -3.04 15.78
N PRO A 150 -3.23 -2.89 14.86
CA PRO A 150 -2.12 -3.82 14.77
C PRO A 150 -1.09 -3.65 15.90
N GLY A 151 -1.20 -2.61 16.72
CA GLY A 151 -0.14 -2.20 17.63
C GLY A 151 1.05 -1.59 16.89
N PHE A 152 2.13 -1.37 17.62
CA PHE A 152 3.32 -0.68 17.11
C PHE A 152 4.13 -1.53 16.14
N TRP A 153 4.58 -0.92 15.03
CA TRP A 153 5.55 -1.51 14.11
C TRP A 153 6.96 -1.05 14.50
N PRO A 154 7.86 -1.94 14.99
CA PRO A 154 9.17 -1.54 15.47
C PRO A 154 10.06 -0.90 14.40
N HIS A 155 10.86 0.09 14.80
CA HIS A 155 11.64 0.93 13.88
C HIS A 155 12.71 0.17 13.09
N ASP A 156 13.20 -0.95 13.60
CA ASP A 156 14.22 -1.80 12.98
C ASP A 156 13.64 -3.05 12.31
N VAL A 157 12.30 -3.11 12.16
CA VAL A 157 11.61 -4.23 11.52
C VAL A 157 11.17 -3.87 10.10
N PHE A 158 11.63 -4.66 9.13
CA PHE A 158 11.40 -4.45 7.70
C PHE A 158 10.72 -5.65 7.00
N ASP A 159 10.50 -6.74 7.74
CA ASP A 159 10.12 -8.05 7.23
C ASP A 159 8.69 -8.48 7.63
N GLN A 160 7.82 -7.55 8.03
CA GLN A 160 6.41 -7.83 8.28
C GLN A 160 5.53 -7.53 7.06
N VAL A 161 4.40 -8.22 6.97
CA VAL A 161 3.33 -7.97 5.99
C VAL A 161 1.99 -8.03 6.70
N TYR A 162 1.17 -7.00 6.52
CA TYR A 162 -0.21 -6.99 7.02
C TYR A 162 -1.17 -7.19 5.84
N ILE A 163 -2.21 -8.01 6.02
CA ILE A 163 -3.33 -8.13 5.08
C ILE A 163 -4.60 -7.71 5.79
N LEU A 164 -5.31 -6.76 5.21
CA LEU A 164 -6.68 -6.43 5.57
C LEU A 164 -7.62 -7.06 4.55
N SER A 165 -8.34 -8.09 4.98
CA SER A 165 -9.30 -8.82 4.15
C SER A 165 -10.71 -8.28 4.38
N PHE A 166 -11.35 -7.74 3.35
CA PHE A 166 -12.68 -7.15 3.45
C PHE A 166 -13.74 -8.22 3.15
N GLU A 167 -14.56 -8.53 4.16
CA GLU A 167 -15.68 -9.46 4.05
C GLU A 167 -16.95 -8.72 3.67
N LYS A 168 -17.97 -9.40 3.12
CA LYS A 168 -19.24 -8.77 2.69
C LYS A 168 -19.83 -7.85 3.78
N ASN A 169 -19.78 -8.29 5.04
CA ASN A 169 -20.27 -7.56 6.20
C ASN A 169 -19.18 -7.48 7.28
N GLY A 170 -19.16 -6.37 8.04
CA GLY A 170 -18.25 -6.19 9.18
C GLY A 170 -16.95 -5.44 8.85
N LYS A 171 -16.12 -5.29 9.88
CA LYS A 171 -14.77 -4.70 9.79
C LYS A 171 -13.84 -5.62 8.99
N PRO A 172 -12.84 -5.08 8.28
CA PRO A 172 -11.80 -5.90 7.65
C PRO A 172 -11.05 -6.73 8.69
N LYS A 173 -10.73 -7.97 8.34
CA LYS A 173 -9.92 -8.86 9.18
C LYS A 173 -8.45 -8.58 8.94
N LEU A 174 -7.72 -8.25 10.00
CA LEU A 174 -6.27 -8.09 9.97
C LEU A 174 -5.57 -9.44 10.15
N GLN A 175 -4.64 -9.75 9.27
CA GLN A 175 -3.68 -10.85 9.41
C GLN A 175 -2.25 -10.30 9.29
N LYS A 176 -1.32 -10.85 10.07
CA LYS A 176 0.08 -10.44 10.07
C LYS A 176 0.96 -11.63 9.71
N PHE A 177 1.96 -11.40 8.86
CA PHE A 177 2.91 -12.40 8.40
C PHE A 177 4.33 -11.86 8.52
N LEU A 178 5.29 -12.78 8.64
CA LEU A 178 6.71 -12.51 8.49
C LEU A 178 7.15 -12.99 7.11
N GLN A 179 8.01 -12.21 6.48
CA GLN A 179 8.48 -12.45 5.12
C GLN A 179 9.49 -13.61 5.09
N GLU A 180 10.40 -13.66 6.08
CA GLU A 180 11.46 -14.66 6.19
C GLU A 180 12.29 -14.81 4.89
N LEU A 181 12.60 -13.68 4.26
CA LEU A 181 13.24 -13.62 2.93
C LEU A 181 14.76 -13.54 3.02
N LEU A 182 15.28 -12.84 4.01
CA LEU A 182 16.71 -12.58 4.15
C LEU A 182 17.26 -13.18 5.44
N PHE A 183 18.57 -13.44 5.45
CA PHE A 183 19.28 -13.78 6.69
C PHE A 183 19.08 -12.66 7.71
N GLY A 184 18.75 -13.02 8.95
CA GLY A 184 18.44 -12.08 10.02
C GLY A 184 16.97 -11.67 10.13
N ASP A 185 16.09 -12.13 9.23
CA ASP A 185 14.65 -11.95 9.37
C ASP A 185 14.12 -12.70 10.60
N ARG A 186 13.03 -12.16 11.17
CA ARG A 186 12.33 -12.72 12.32
C ARG A 186 11.56 -13.95 11.90
N THR A 187 11.49 -14.93 12.80
CA THR A 187 10.59 -16.09 12.66
C THR A 187 9.41 -16.02 13.63
N THR A 188 9.42 -15.05 14.58
CA THR A 188 8.29 -14.77 15.47
C THR A 188 8.11 -13.27 15.70
N PHE A 189 6.88 -12.85 16.04
CA PHE A 189 6.58 -11.47 16.43
C PHE A 189 7.08 -11.08 17.83
N LYS A 190 7.68 -12.01 18.58
CA LYS A 190 8.14 -11.79 19.97
C LYS A 190 9.63 -11.46 20.05
N GLU A 191 10.41 -11.89 19.07
CA GLU A 191 11.86 -11.72 19.08
C GLU A 191 12.26 -10.33 18.60
N ASP A 192 13.37 -9.84 19.16
CA ASP A 192 14.02 -8.59 18.77
C ASP A 192 15.46 -8.88 18.28
N PRO A 193 15.63 -9.56 17.13
CA PRO A 193 16.94 -9.78 16.56
C PRO A 193 17.56 -8.43 16.23
N HIS A 194 18.84 -8.28 16.58
CA HIS A 194 19.56 -7.06 16.25
C HIS A 194 19.64 -6.96 14.72
N PRO A 195 19.21 -5.83 14.12
CA PRO A 195 19.27 -5.67 12.67
C PRO A 195 20.72 -5.83 12.19
N LEU A 196 20.89 -6.47 11.04
CA LEU A 196 22.21 -6.61 10.44
C LEU A 196 22.83 -5.24 10.14
N PRO A 197 24.16 -5.11 10.17
CA PRO A 197 24.83 -3.88 9.76
C PRO A 197 24.44 -3.48 8.34
N GLN A 198 23.93 -2.25 8.19
CA GLN A 198 23.40 -1.76 6.93
C GLN A 198 24.51 -1.17 6.06
N VAL A 199 24.69 -1.72 4.85
CA VAL A 199 25.68 -1.23 3.87
C VAL A 199 25.06 -0.12 3.01
N PRO A 200 25.64 1.09 2.98
CA PRO A 200 25.16 2.16 2.14
C PRO A 200 25.39 1.87 0.66
N VAL A 201 24.45 2.29 -0.18
CA VAL A 201 24.57 2.30 -1.64
C VAL A 201 24.34 3.72 -2.15
N PRO A 202 24.92 4.10 -3.31
CA PRO A 202 24.63 5.40 -3.92
C PRO A 202 23.13 5.58 -4.12
N CYS A 203 22.58 6.67 -3.61
CA CYS A 203 21.18 6.97 -3.85
C CYS A 203 21.02 7.59 -5.25
N PRO A 204 20.06 7.13 -6.06
CA PRO A 204 19.69 7.83 -7.28
C PRO A 204 19.36 9.28 -6.98
N ALA A 205 19.78 10.21 -7.86
CA ALA A 205 19.30 11.57 -7.80
C ALA A 205 17.76 11.53 -7.81
N VAL A 206 17.13 12.12 -6.79
CA VAL A 206 15.68 12.28 -6.77
C VAL A 206 15.38 13.44 -7.71
N PRO A 207 14.76 13.21 -8.88
CA PRO A 207 14.43 14.32 -9.76
C PRO A 207 13.48 15.26 -9.04
N SER A 208 13.81 16.55 -9.08
CA SER A 208 12.99 17.66 -8.58
C SER A 208 11.64 17.70 -9.28
#